data_AF-A0A7W5ZIP9-F1
#
_entry.id   AF-A0A7W5ZIP9-F1
#
_cell.length_a   1.000
_cell.length_b   1.000
_cell.length_c   1.000
_cell.angle_alpha   90.00
_cell.angle_beta   90.00
_cell.angle_gamma   90.00
#
_symmetry.space_group_name_H-M   'P 1'
#
loop_
_entity.id
_entity.type
_entity.pdbx_description
1 polymer ?
#
loop_
_entity_poly.entity_id
_entity_poly.type
_entity_poly.pdbx_seq_one_letter_code
_entity_poly.pdbx_strand_id
1 'polypeptide(L)'
;MSFFERVKAYFSRDNFQKDPELVSFDELEPPKVAAPMPAPVTATMPTLPTMGSITPAVVAAPSQPLFAEEPQSETKSWVMTPPSQKIEWPNWLEDETLLRDEGVIFGLSESKAEEKVAIIRNYFVHQTADWEREVERHGEKIQELNLFIEQKENRITELKEKCSDMESRNHDGEHQLPRTIVGLAFSAAMCVGNYFLIDDTLRPLYPNSQWIAVGVFLAGMFNLFGRVSLFHDTESNVSWRRMLEEVGMPFAAALFVFVQAIQSQGVWRAGALFVFVFFLFLFAGKLLLSNITVLRNDLKIWLTGTNLKKEKSTKTETWDGEVARLTAEIDALRVQKWQILPNLNKAEAEVARLNARRDALIKLFESEFYLARQLRDRLTDKQWREFEKGFE
;
A
#
# COMPACT_ATOMS: atom_id res chain seq x y z
N MET A 1 17.87 -24.53 -35.24
CA MET A 1 17.07 -24.43 -33.99
C MET A 1 17.76 -25.23 -32.91
N SER A 2 18.19 -24.54 -31.86
CA SER A 2 18.87 -25.15 -30.71
C SER A 2 17.90 -26.00 -29.89
N PHE A 3 18.37 -27.07 -29.25
CA PHE A 3 17.60 -27.87 -28.29
C PHE A 3 16.96 -26.98 -27.21
N PHE A 4 17.62 -25.89 -26.84
CA PHE A 4 17.09 -24.88 -25.92
C PHE A 4 15.86 -24.13 -26.44
N GLU A 5 15.74 -23.90 -27.75
CA GLU A 5 14.55 -23.26 -28.33
C GLU A 5 13.36 -24.21 -28.35
N ARG A 6 13.60 -25.51 -28.57
CA ARG A 6 12.55 -26.54 -28.49
C ARG A 6 12.04 -26.73 -27.06
N VAL A 7 12.93 -26.69 -26.07
CA VAL A 7 12.56 -26.74 -24.65
C VAL A 7 11.79 -25.47 -24.26
N LYS A 8 12.26 -24.29 -24.68
CA LYS A 8 11.58 -23.01 -24.41
C LYS A 8 10.19 -22.94 -25.04
N ALA A 9 10.00 -23.47 -26.25
CA ALA A 9 8.70 -23.53 -26.92
C ALA A 9 7.74 -24.52 -26.24
N TYR A 10 8.25 -25.63 -25.70
CA TYR A 10 7.42 -26.60 -24.97
C TYR A 10 6.88 -26.04 -23.64
N PHE A 11 7.63 -25.13 -23.00
CA PHE A 11 7.25 -24.45 -21.74
C PHE A 11 6.61 -23.06 -21.94
N SER A 12 6.22 -22.69 -23.16
CA SER A 12 5.50 -21.43 -23.41
C SER A 12 4.06 -21.49 -22.87
N ARG A 13 3.59 -20.34 -22.40
CA ARG A 13 2.30 -20.12 -21.70
C ARG A 13 1.08 -20.63 -22.49
N ASP A 14 1.19 -20.68 -23.82
CA ASP A 14 0.09 -21.08 -24.73
C ASP A 14 -0.20 -22.59 -24.73
N ASN A 15 0.74 -23.44 -24.33
CA ASN A 15 0.51 -24.89 -24.25
C ASN A 15 -0.18 -25.33 -22.94
N PHE A 16 -0.18 -24.49 -21.91
CA PHE A 16 -0.71 -24.82 -20.58
C PHE A 16 -2.18 -24.45 -20.38
N GLN A 17 -2.82 -23.83 -21.38
CA GLN A 17 -4.23 -23.43 -21.30
C GLN A 17 -5.22 -24.57 -21.59
N LYS A 18 -4.74 -25.81 -21.79
CA LYS A 18 -5.54 -26.97 -22.22
C LYS A 18 -5.75 -28.08 -21.17
N ASP A 19 -5.25 -27.94 -19.96
CA ASP A 19 -5.49 -28.92 -18.88
C ASP A 19 -6.44 -28.33 -17.82
N PRO A 20 -7.71 -28.77 -17.76
CA PRO A 20 -8.71 -28.24 -16.83
C PRO A 20 -8.77 -29.07 -15.54
N GLU A 21 -7.65 -29.30 -14.85
CA GLU A 21 -7.64 -29.93 -13.53
C GLU A 21 -6.53 -29.37 -12.65
N LEU A 22 -6.66 -28.12 -12.22
CA LEU A 22 -5.95 -27.63 -11.04
C LEU A 22 -6.96 -26.93 -10.12
N VAL A 23 -7.30 -27.67 -9.08
CA VAL A 23 -8.19 -27.36 -7.97
C VAL A 23 -7.83 -26.02 -7.32
N SER A 24 -8.87 -25.23 -7.05
CA SER A 24 -8.88 -23.96 -6.32
C SER A 24 -8.39 -24.13 -4.88
N PHE A 25 -7.39 -23.35 -4.49
CA PHE A 25 -6.89 -23.26 -3.12
C PHE A 25 -7.69 -22.22 -2.30
N ASP A 26 -8.99 -22.44 -2.13
CA ASP A 26 -9.86 -21.57 -1.32
C ASP A 26 -10.07 -22.07 0.13
N GLU A 27 -9.28 -23.03 0.61
CA GLU A 27 -9.59 -23.67 1.89
C GLU A 27 -8.35 -23.96 2.73
N LEU A 28 -7.77 -22.93 3.35
CA LEU A 28 -6.92 -23.05 4.55
C LEU A 28 -6.98 -21.75 5.39
N GLU A 29 -8.03 -21.60 6.20
CA GLU A 29 -8.03 -20.67 7.35
C GLU A 29 -7.21 -21.25 8.52
N PRO A 30 -6.36 -20.45 9.21
CA PRO A 30 -5.79 -20.84 10.50
C PRO A 30 -6.59 -20.29 11.71
N PRO A 31 -6.51 -20.95 12.89
CA PRO A 31 -7.43 -20.75 14.01
C PRO A 31 -7.09 -19.58 14.96
N LYS A 32 -8.15 -19.03 15.57
CA LYS A 32 -8.21 -18.02 16.65
C LYS A 32 -7.56 -18.50 17.97
N VAL A 33 -6.67 -17.70 18.56
CA VAL A 33 -6.38 -17.71 20.01
C VAL A 33 -6.18 -16.28 20.55
N ALA A 34 -6.56 -16.11 21.82
CA ALA A 34 -6.97 -14.90 22.54
C ALA A 34 -5.88 -13.92 23.02
N ALA A 35 -6.35 -12.72 23.38
CA ALA A 35 -5.63 -11.53 23.86
C ALA A 35 -4.99 -11.65 25.27
N PRO A 36 -4.11 -10.68 25.62
CA PRO A 36 -4.36 -9.86 26.82
C PRO A 36 -4.08 -8.34 26.64
N MET A 37 -4.81 -7.52 27.39
CA MET A 37 -4.68 -6.05 27.57
C MET A 37 -3.96 -5.72 28.93
N PRO A 38 -3.70 -4.45 29.34
CA PRO A 38 -2.76 -3.47 28.78
C PRO A 38 -1.97 -2.63 29.85
N ALA A 39 -1.23 -1.61 29.36
CA ALA A 39 -0.82 -0.32 30.00
C ALA A 39 0.60 -0.22 30.63
N PRO A 40 1.19 1.00 30.85
CA PRO A 40 0.76 2.37 30.51
C PRO A 40 1.84 3.34 29.89
N VAL A 41 1.35 4.46 29.33
CA VAL A 41 1.92 5.82 29.01
C VAL A 41 3.44 6.10 29.00
N THR A 42 3.90 6.83 27.97
CA THR A 42 4.63 8.12 28.16
C THR A 42 4.53 9.03 26.94
N ALA A 43 4.18 10.29 27.18
CA ALA A 43 4.15 11.38 26.20
C ALA A 43 5.56 11.94 25.94
N THR A 44 5.84 12.37 24.72
CA THR A 44 7.02 13.19 24.42
C THR A 44 6.66 14.25 23.39
N MET A 45 6.77 15.52 23.81
CA MET A 45 6.70 16.71 22.95
C MET A 45 7.89 16.74 21.98
N PRO A 46 7.77 17.41 20.83
CA PRO A 46 8.91 18.03 20.19
C PRO A 46 8.80 19.55 20.13
N THR A 47 9.96 20.11 20.45
CA THR A 47 10.45 21.49 20.45
C THR A 47 10.51 22.16 19.08
N LEU A 48 10.40 23.49 19.13
CA LEU A 48 10.74 24.47 18.09
C LEU A 48 12.23 24.41 17.67
N PRO A 49 12.54 24.78 16.40
CA PRO A 49 13.57 25.80 16.15
C PRO A 49 13.12 26.80 15.06
N THR A 50 13.21 28.12 15.26
CA THR A 50 14.37 29.03 15.08
C THR A 50 14.81 29.25 13.63
N MET A 51 14.48 30.45 13.15
CA MET A 51 15.10 31.39 12.19
C MET A 51 15.78 30.89 10.89
N GLY A 52 15.45 31.59 9.80
CA GLY A 52 16.25 31.64 8.58
C GLY A 52 15.71 32.64 7.56
N SER A 53 16.08 33.91 7.70
CA SER A 53 15.87 34.98 6.72
C SER A 53 16.82 34.84 5.54
N ILE A 54 16.33 34.71 4.29
CA ILE A 54 17.11 35.04 3.09
C ILE A 54 16.18 35.52 1.96
N THR A 55 16.41 36.75 1.49
CA THR A 55 15.90 37.41 0.28
C THR A 55 16.40 36.75 -1.02
N PRO A 56 15.68 36.86 -2.16
CA PRO A 56 16.16 37.76 -3.24
C PRO A 56 15.01 38.45 -4.01
N ALA A 57 15.11 39.74 -4.33
CA ALA A 57 15.72 40.35 -5.51
C ALA A 57 14.72 40.65 -6.65
N VAL A 58 14.70 41.93 -7.03
CA VAL A 58 13.95 42.58 -8.11
C VAL A 58 14.65 42.35 -9.45
N VAL A 59 13.93 41.85 -10.47
CA VAL A 59 14.24 41.98 -11.91
C VAL A 59 12.91 41.89 -12.68
N ALA A 60 12.34 43.02 -13.10
CA ALA A 60 12.38 43.59 -14.45
C ALA A 60 11.61 42.77 -15.53
N ALA A 61 10.50 43.35 -15.98
CA ALA A 61 9.69 42.92 -17.11
C ALA A 61 10.42 43.08 -18.46
N PRO A 62 10.00 42.31 -19.47
CA PRO A 62 9.75 42.91 -20.77
C PRO A 62 8.43 42.47 -21.43
N SER A 63 7.63 43.49 -21.79
CA SER A 63 6.93 43.72 -23.08
C SER A 63 6.29 42.55 -23.86
N GLN A 64 4.97 42.69 -24.04
CA GLN A 64 4.09 42.07 -25.04
C GLN A 64 4.48 42.40 -26.51
N PRO A 65 3.92 41.64 -27.47
CA PRO A 65 3.01 42.23 -28.48
C PRO A 65 1.66 41.48 -28.49
N LEU A 66 0.51 42.13 -28.30
CA LEU A 66 -0.32 42.91 -29.25
C LEU A 66 -0.89 42.11 -30.46
N PHE A 67 -2.18 41.77 -30.33
CA PHE A 67 -3.25 41.51 -31.31
C PHE A 67 -3.20 40.30 -32.25
N ALA A 68 -4.17 39.40 -32.04
CA ALA A 68 -5.15 39.07 -33.09
C ALA A 68 -6.52 38.86 -32.43
N GLU A 69 -7.45 39.72 -32.81
CA GLU A 69 -8.80 39.89 -32.30
C GLU A 69 -9.74 39.07 -33.17
N GLU A 70 -10.46 38.11 -32.57
CA GLU A 70 -11.50 37.32 -33.24
C GLU A 70 -12.83 37.61 -32.53
N PRO A 71 -13.92 37.93 -33.27
CA PRO A 71 -15.08 38.61 -32.69
C PRO A 71 -15.88 37.64 -31.82
N GLN A 72 -15.80 37.83 -30.51
CA GLN A 72 -16.70 37.17 -29.57
C GLN A 72 -18.11 37.72 -29.75
N SER A 73 -19.00 36.81 -30.10
CA SER A 73 -20.45 36.95 -30.12
C SER A 73 -20.94 37.68 -28.87
N GLU A 74 -21.70 38.75 -29.07
CA GLU A 74 -22.44 39.45 -28.02
C GLU A 74 -23.48 38.52 -27.39
N THR A 75 -23.09 37.69 -26.43
CA THR A 75 -24.02 37.22 -25.42
C THR A 75 -24.32 38.41 -24.52
N LYS A 76 -25.45 39.06 -24.82
CA LYS A 76 -26.13 40.04 -24.00
C LYS A 76 -26.47 39.39 -22.64
N SER A 77 -25.49 39.27 -21.76
CA SER A 77 -25.70 38.94 -20.36
C SER A 77 -26.37 40.15 -19.75
N TRP A 78 -27.67 40.05 -19.49
CA TRP A 78 -28.38 40.95 -18.61
C TRP A 78 -27.80 40.77 -17.20
N VAL A 79 -26.66 41.41 -16.93
CA VAL A 79 -26.18 41.61 -15.57
C VAL A 79 -27.12 42.64 -14.95
N MET A 80 -28.26 42.18 -14.44
CA MET A 80 -28.99 42.93 -13.41
C MET A 80 -28.09 42.94 -12.17
N THR A 81 -27.14 43.87 -12.14
CA THR A 81 -26.62 44.35 -10.88
C THR A 81 -27.73 45.25 -10.33
N PRO A 82 -28.44 44.90 -9.24
CA PRO A 82 -29.30 45.86 -8.59
C PRO A 82 -28.43 47.07 -8.25
N PRO A 83 -28.91 48.31 -8.40
CA PRO A 83 -28.14 49.46 -7.92
C PRO A 83 -27.88 49.22 -6.43
N SER A 84 -26.60 49.07 -6.08
CA SER A 84 -26.16 49.12 -4.68
C SER A 84 -26.55 50.50 -4.17
N GLN A 85 -27.74 50.60 -3.58
CA GLN A 85 -28.07 51.73 -2.73
C GLN A 85 -27.02 51.68 -1.62
N LYS A 86 -26.12 52.67 -1.60
CA LYS A 86 -25.28 52.91 -0.45
C LYS A 86 -26.23 53.15 0.71
N ILE A 87 -26.39 52.15 1.57
CA ILE A 87 -27.14 52.31 2.80
C ILE A 87 -26.35 53.35 3.60
N GLU A 88 -26.88 54.58 3.66
CA GLU A 88 -26.34 55.61 4.52
C GLU A 88 -26.65 55.22 5.96
N TRP A 89 -25.62 54.81 6.69
CA TRP A 89 -25.75 54.40 8.07
C TRP A 89 -25.94 55.62 8.97
N PRO A 90 -26.75 55.52 10.04
CA PRO A 90 -26.94 56.65 10.94
C PRO A 90 -25.63 57.09 11.63
N ASN A 91 -25.40 58.40 11.67
CA ASN A 91 -24.19 59.01 12.24
C ASN A 91 -23.95 58.66 13.72
N TRP A 92 -24.98 58.28 14.46
CA TRP A 92 -24.87 57.88 15.87
C TRP A 92 -24.21 56.50 16.07
N LEU A 93 -24.00 55.71 15.00
CA LEU A 93 -23.21 54.47 15.06
C LEU A 93 -21.70 54.70 14.94
N GLU A 94 -21.29 55.87 14.45
CA GLU A 94 -19.88 56.21 14.25
C GLU A 94 -19.27 56.85 15.50
N ASP A 95 -20.08 57.56 16.29
CA ASP A 95 -19.67 58.26 17.51
C ASP A 95 -20.31 57.64 18.77
N GLU A 96 -19.48 57.22 19.72
CA GLU A 96 -19.92 56.65 20.99
C GLU A 96 -20.73 57.64 21.84
N THR A 97 -20.45 58.95 21.74
CA THR A 97 -21.19 59.97 22.50
C THR A 97 -22.63 60.11 21.98
N LEU A 98 -22.79 60.14 20.67
CA LEU A 98 -24.10 60.15 20.02
C LEU A 98 -24.87 58.84 20.27
N LEU A 99 -24.18 57.69 20.33
CA LEU A 99 -24.82 56.43 20.69
C LEU A 99 -25.36 56.44 22.14
N ARG A 100 -24.64 57.06 23.08
CA ARG A 100 -25.11 57.23 24.46
C ARG A 100 -26.31 58.15 24.54
N ASP A 101 -26.26 59.28 23.85
CA ASP A 101 -27.38 60.23 23.78
C ASP A 101 -28.63 59.58 23.19
N GLU A 102 -28.46 58.81 22.12
CA GLU A 102 -29.53 58.01 21.53
C GLU A 102 -30.06 56.97 22.54
N GLY A 103 -29.18 56.31 23.29
CA GLY A 103 -29.56 55.41 24.39
C GLY A 103 -30.44 56.10 25.43
N VAL A 104 -30.07 57.30 25.88
CA VAL A 104 -30.84 58.09 26.85
C VAL A 104 -32.18 58.54 26.27
N ILE A 105 -32.19 59.12 25.07
CA ILE A 105 -33.41 59.62 24.41
C ILE A 105 -34.41 58.48 24.19
N PHE A 106 -33.92 57.34 23.71
CA PHE A 106 -34.76 56.16 23.47
C PHE A 106 -35.19 55.48 24.78
N GLY A 107 -34.40 55.57 25.85
CA GLY A 107 -34.78 55.07 27.18
C GLY A 107 -35.85 55.92 27.86
N LEU A 108 -35.89 57.23 27.58
CA LEU A 108 -36.96 58.13 28.03
C LEU A 108 -38.27 57.90 27.24
N SER A 109 -38.19 57.39 26.01
CA SER A 109 -39.37 57.04 25.21
C SER A 109 -40.02 55.72 25.68
N GLU A 110 -41.25 55.46 25.24
CA GLU A 110 -41.96 54.19 25.49
C GLU A 110 -41.48 53.03 24.59
N SER A 111 -40.46 53.28 23.77
CA SER A 111 -39.96 52.33 22.77
C SER A 111 -39.19 51.16 23.39
N LYS A 112 -38.98 50.15 22.54
CA LYS A 112 -38.29 48.90 22.83
C LYS A 112 -36.83 48.97 22.38
N ALA A 113 -35.87 48.64 23.24
CA ALA A 113 -34.43 48.70 22.94
C ALA A 113 -34.05 47.81 21.74
N GLU A 114 -34.81 46.73 21.52
CA GLU A 114 -34.58 45.70 20.50
C GLU A 114 -34.50 46.28 19.09
N GLU A 115 -35.26 47.35 18.79
CA GLU A 115 -35.26 47.98 17.46
C GLU A 115 -33.90 48.60 17.12
N LYS A 116 -33.31 49.32 18.06
CA LYS A 116 -32.01 49.99 17.88
C LYS A 116 -30.86 49.01 17.97
N VAL A 117 -30.96 48.02 18.84
CA VAL A 117 -30.01 46.89 18.90
C VAL A 117 -30.00 46.12 17.58
N ALA A 118 -31.16 45.92 16.93
CA ALA A 118 -31.21 45.29 15.61
C ALA A 118 -30.50 46.11 14.52
N ILE A 119 -30.61 47.44 14.57
CA ILE A 119 -29.90 48.35 13.64
C ILE A 119 -28.38 48.25 13.85
N ILE A 120 -27.91 48.26 15.10
CA ILE A 120 -26.48 48.08 15.44
C ILE A 120 -25.99 46.71 14.91
N ARG A 121 -26.76 45.64 15.13
CA ARG A 121 -26.40 44.29 14.63
C ARG A 121 -26.31 44.28 13.11
N ASN A 122 -27.28 44.85 12.41
CA ASN A 122 -27.30 44.87 10.95
C ASN A 122 -26.11 45.66 10.36
N TYR A 123 -25.76 46.80 10.97
CA TYR A 123 -24.58 47.58 10.59
C TYR A 123 -23.28 46.75 10.64
N PHE A 124 -23.10 45.95 11.69
CA PHE A 124 -21.92 45.10 11.81
C PHE A 124 -21.97 43.86 10.91
N VAL A 125 -23.15 43.30 10.62
CA VAL A 125 -23.29 42.23 9.61
C VAL A 125 -22.78 42.69 8.25
N HIS A 126 -23.10 43.92 7.83
CA HIS A 126 -22.60 44.45 6.57
C HIS A 126 -21.08 44.71 6.60
N GLN A 127 -20.51 45.10 7.74
CA GLN A 127 -19.07 45.30 7.89
C GLN A 127 -18.28 44.00 7.99
N THR A 128 -18.84 42.96 8.60
CA THR A 128 -18.18 41.64 8.70
C THR A 128 -18.32 40.83 7.43
N ALA A 129 -19.32 41.10 6.58
CA ALA A 129 -19.62 40.32 5.38
C ALA A 129 -18.41 40.04 4.47
N ASP A 130 -17.56 41.04 4.21
CA ASP A 130 -16.40 40.85 3.34
C ASP A 130 -15.31 40.00 4.01
N TRP A 131 -15.12 40.16 5.32
CA TRP A 131 -14.17 39.37 6.09
C TRP A 131 -14.67 37.93 6.30
N GLU A 132 -15.97 37.73 6.52
CA GLU A 132 -16.60 36.41 6.64
C GLU A 132 -16.46 35.62 5.33
N ARG A 133 -16.66 36.27 4.16
CA ARG A 133 -16.39 35.65 2.86
C ARG A 133 -14.93 35.26 2.70
N GLU A 134 -14.00 36.06 3.21
CA GLU A 134 -12.57 35.76 3.14
C GLU A 134 -12.21 34.57 4.04
N VAL A 135 -12.79 34.49 5.24
CA VAL A 135 -12.67 33.35 6.15
C VAL A 135 -13.20 32.09 5.48
N GLU A 136 -14.38 32.14 4.88
CA GLU A 136 -14.98 31.01 4.17
C GLU A 136 -14.10 30.57 3.00
N ARG A 137 -13.70 31.49 2.13
CA ARG A 137 -12.83 31.21 0.97
C ARG A 137 -11.51 30.56 1.36
N HIS A 138 -10.83 31.10 2.37
CA HIS A 138 -9.56 30.53 2.85
C HIS A 138 -9.78 29.20 3.59
N GLY A 139 -10.86 29.07 4.35
CA GLY A 139 -11.26 27.84 5.03
C GLY A 139 -11.53 26.70 4.05
N GLU A 140 -12.35 26.95 3.02
CA GLU A 140 -12.62 26.01 1.93
C GLU A 140 -11.33 25.58 1.24
N LYS A 141 -10.44 26.53 0.94
CA LYS A 141 -9.17 26.22 0.27
C LYS A 141 -8.27 25.33 1.14
N ILE A 142 -8.22 25.58 2.45
CA ILE A 142 -7.46 24.74 3.39
C ILE A 142 -8.09 23.35 3.48
N GLN A 143 -9.42 23.25 3.48
CA GLN A 143 -10.12 21.96 3.50
C GLN A 143 -9.85 21.15 2.23
N GLU A 144 -9.88 21.78 1.06
CA GLU A 144 -9.50 21.16 -0.23
C GLU A 144 -8.05 20.64 -0.19
N LEU A 145 -7.10 21.46 0.29
CA LEU A 145 -5.71 21.05 0.43
C LEU A 145 -5.53 19.87 1.39
N ASN A 146 -6.27 19.85 2.50
CA ASN A 146 -6.24 18.72 3.45
C ASN A 146 -6.76 17.43 2.79
N LEU A 147 -7.84 17.51 2.02
CA LEU A 147 -8.38 16.37 1.28
C LEU A 147 -7.34 15.80 0.30
N PHE A 148 -6.63 16.66 -0.43
CA PHE A 148 -5.57 16.21 -1.34
C PHE A 148 -4.38 15.59 -0.61
N ILE A 149 -4.00 16.13 0.55
CA ILE A 149 -2.95 15.54 1.39
C ILE A 149 -3.38 14.14 1.84
N GLU A 150 -4.60 13.99 2.35
CA GLU A 150 -5.14 12.70 2.82
C GLU A 150 -5.20 11.66 1.70
N GLN A 151 -5.69 12.03 0.52
CA GLN A 151 -5.73 11.12 -0.64
C GLN A 151 -4.32 10.61 -1.03
N LYS A 152 -3.32 11.50 -1.02
CA LYS A 152 -1.94 11.13 -1.34
C LYS A 152 -1.30 10.29 -0.23
N GLU A 153 -1.60 10.59 1.02
CA GLU A 153 -1.08 9.85 2.18
C GLU A 153 -1.66 8.43 2.24
N ASN A 154 -2.94 8.26 1.92
CA ASN A 154 -3.57 6.95 1.73
C ASN A 154 -2.90 6.16 0.62
N ARG A 155 -2.58 6.81 -0.51
CA ARG A 155 -1.86 6.17 -1.61
C ARG A 155 -0.44 5.74 -1.22
N ILE A 156 0.28 6.56 -0.46
CA ILE A 156 1.60 6.19 0.09
C ILE A 156 1.48 4.96 1.00
N THR A 157 0.46 4.93 1.85
CA THR A 157 0.23 3.81 2.77
C THR A 157 -0.06 2.51 2.01
N GLU A 158 -0.91 2.56 0.99
CA GLU A 158 -1.21 1.43 0.11
C GLU A 158 0.05 0.91 -0.61
N LEU A 159 0.91 1.81 -1.09
CA LEU A 159 2.17 1.42 -1.75
C LEU A 159 3.16 0.80 -0.77
N LYS A 160 3.26 1.32 0.45
CA LYS A 160 4.11 0.76 1.52
C LYS A 160 3.62 -0.62 1.96
N GLU A 161 2.31 -0.82 2.08
CA GLU A 161 1.72 -2.12 2.38
C GLU A 161 2.06 -3.15 1.29
N LYS A 162 1.92 -2.79 0.00
CA LYS A 162 2.34 -3.64 -1.12
C LYS A 162 3.83 -3.97 -1.10
N CYS A 163 4.69 -3.03 -0.69
CA CYS A 163 6.11 -3.30 -0.50
C CYS A 163 6.34 -4.33 0.61
N SER A 164 5.68 -4.15 1.76
CA SER A 164 5.74 -5.06 2.91
C SER A 164 5.22 -6.46 2.57
N ASP A 165 4.12 -6.56 1.83
CA ASP A 165 3.56 -7.84 1.36
C ASP A 165 4.50 -8.60 0.41
N MET A 166 5.20 -7.86 -0.46
CA MET A 166 6.25 -8.45 -1.32
C MET A 166 7.51 -8.82 -0.54
N GLU A 167 7.72 -8.24 0.65
CA GLU A 167 8.80 -8.57 1.55
C GLU A 167 8.48 -9.80 2.42
N SER A 168 7.26 -9.90 2.93
CA SER A 168 6.80 -11.04 3.73
C SER A 168 6.72 -12.35 2.93
N ARG A 169 6.45 -12.27 1.62
CA ARG A 169 6.51 -13.42 0.68
C ARG A 169 7.91 -14.03 0.50
N ASN A 170 8.94 -13.46 1.12
CA ASN A 170 10.34 -13.78 0.86
C ASN A 170 10.96 -14.78 1.86
N HIS A 171 10.14 -15.58 2.54
CA HIS A 171 10.59 -16.69 3.37
C HIS A 171 10.15 -18.04 2.81
N ASP A 172 10.99 -19.04 3.10
CA ASP A 172 10.71 -20.48 2.96
C ASP A 172 11.07 -21.16 1.63
N GLY A 173 12.35 -21.02 1.26
CA GLY A 173 12.99 -22.02 0.42
C GLY A 173 14.42 -22.23 0.86
N GLU A 174 14.64 -22.96 1.95
CA GLU A 174 15.98 -23.46 2.29
C GLU A 174 16.63 -24.06 1.05
N HIS A 175 17.83 -23.56 0.70
CA HIS A 175 18.54 -23.95 -0.50
C HIS A 175 19.09 -25.37 -0.37
N GLN A 176 18.24 -26.38 -0.60
CA GLN A 176 18.63 -27.79 -0.67
C GLN A 176 19.26 -28.19 -2.02
N LEU A 177 19.27 -27.26 -2.99
CA LEU A 177 19.89 -27.40 -4.32
C LEU A 177 21.34 -27.92 -4.32
N PRO A 178 22.26 -27.42 -3.46
CA PRO A 178 23.64 -27.91 -3.48
C PRO A 178 23.72 -29.39 -3.09
N ARG A 179 22.89 -29.81 -2.13
CA ARG A 179 22.83 -31.19 -1.65
C ARG A 179 22.27 -32.12 -2.72
N THR A 180 21.24 -31.70 -3.45
CA THR A 180 20.63 -32.50 -4.52
C THR A 180 21.54 -32.62 -5.73
N ILE A 181 22.30 -31.58 -6.07
CA ILE A 181 23.34 -31.62 -7.12
C ILE A 181 24.46 -32.60 -6.75
N VAL A 182 24.96 -32.56 -5.51
CA VAL A 182 26.01 -33.49 -5.05
C VAL A 182 25.50 -34.93 -5.06
N GLY A 183 24.27 -35.17 -4.61
CA GLY A 183 23.62 -36.48 -4.67
C GLY A 183 23.44 -36.99 -6.10
N LEU A 184 23.05 -36.11 -7.03
CA LEU A 184 22.93 -36.45 -8.45
C LEU A 184 24.30 -36.80 -9.05
N ALA A 185 25.34 -36.01 -8.78
CA ALA A 185 26.69 -36.27 -9.25
C ALA A 185 27.22 -37.62 -8.75
N PHE A 186 27.00 -37.94 -7.47
CA PHE A 186 27.37 -39.23 -6.89
C PHE A 186 26.60 -40.39 -7.55
N SER A 187 25.29 -40.24 -7.78
CA SER A 187 24.48 -41.24 -8.47
C SER A 187 24.93 -41.46 -9.93
N ALA A 188 25.31 -40.39 -10.64
CA ALA A 188 25.83 -40.47 -11.99
C ALA A 188 27.19 -41.17 -12.04
N ALA A 189 28.08 -40.88 -11.08
CA ALA A 189 29.37 -41.57 -10.95
C ALA A 189 29.19 -43.08 -10.70
N MET A 190 28.24 -43.46 -9.84
CA MET A 190 27.90 -44.88 -9.62
C MET A 190 27.35 -45.55 -10.89
N CYS A 191 26.53 -44.85 -11.68
CA CYS A 191 26.02 -45.36 -12.96
C CYS A 191 27.15 -45.63 -13.96
N VAL A 192 28.09 -44.69 -14.09
CA VAL A 192 29.27 -44.83 -14.97
C VAL A 192 30.15 -45.99 -14.49
N GLY A 193 30.40 -46.10 -13.18
CA GLY A 193 31.16 -47.21 -12.61
C GLY A 193 30.51 -48.57 -12.86
N ASN A 194 29.19 -48.67 -12.72
CA ASN A 194 28.44 -49.90 -13.00
C ASN A 194 28.54 -50.31 -14.48
N TYR A 195 28.45 -49.35 -15.40
CA TYR A 195 28.62 -49.62 -16.84
C TYR A 195 30.00 -50.21 -17.16
N PHE A 196 31.08 -49.60 -16.65
CA PHE A 196 32.44 -50.12 -16.86
C PHE A 196 32.65 -51.51 -16.25
N LEU A 197 32.03 -51.77 -15.10
CA LEU A 197 32.10 -53.08 -14.46
C LEU A 197 31.39 -54.16 -15.29
N ILE A 198 30.25 -53.83 -15.90
CA ILE A 198 29.53 -54.73 -16.82
C ILE A 198 30.33 -54.93 -18.12
N ASP A 199 30.86 -53.87 -18.71
CA ASP A 199 31.65 -53.95 -19.95
C ASP A 199 32.90 -54.84 -19.77
N ASP A 200 33.65 -54.65 -18.69
CA ASP A 200 34.88 -55.42 -18.42
C ASP A 200 34.58 -56.90 -18.15
N THR A 201 33.44 -57.22 -17.52
CA THR A 201 33.02 -58.62 -17.30
C THR A 201 32.55 -59.34 -18.56
N LEU A 202 32.00 -58.61 -19.53
CA LEU A 202 31.50 -59.18 -20.79
C LEU A 202 32.57 -59.26 -21.89
N ARG A 203 33.61 -58.43 -21.79
CA ARG A 203 34.71 -58.31 -22.76
C ARG A 203 35.44 -59.62 -23.11
N PRO A 204 35.70 -60.56 -22.17
CA PRO A 204 36.39 -61.81 -22.48
C PRO A 204 35.60 -62.74 -23.40
N LEU A 205 34.26 -62.67 -23.35
CA LEU A 205 33.36 -63.54 -24.11
C LEU A 205 32.90 -62.89 -25.42
N TYR A 206 32.90 -61.56 -25.47
CA TYR A 206 32.47 -60.81 -26.63
C TYR A 206 33.39 -59.61 -26.91
N PRO A 207 34.38 -59.75 -27.82
CA PRO A 207 35.41 -58.73 -28.05
C PRO A 207 34.92 -57.41 -28.70
N ASN A 208 33.63 -57.27 -29.05
CA ASN A 208 33.03 -56.07 -29.66
C ASN A 208 31.62 -55.71 -29.12
N SER A 209 31.28 -56.12 -27.90
CA SER A 209 29.90 -56.07 -27.39
C SER A 209 29.55 -54.87 -26.50
N GLN A 210 30.10 -53.69 -26.77
CA GLN A 210 29.75 -52.48 -26.00
C GLN A 210 28.22 -52.24 -25.99
N TRP A 211 27.54 -52.59 -27.08
CA TRP A 211 26.07 -52.54 -27.19
C TRP A 211 25.33 -53.53 -26.28
N ILE A 212 25.91 -54.71 -26.04
CA ILE A 212 25.32 -55.70 -25.12
C ILE A 212 25.48 -55.19 -23.69
N ALA A 213 26.65 -54.65 -23.34
CA ALA A 213 26.88 -54.04 -22.03
C ALA A 213 25.93 -52.85 -21.79
N VAL A 214 25.74 -51.98 -22.79
CA VAL A 214 24.75 -50.89 -22.73
C VAL A 214 23.33 -51.46 -22.59
N GLY A 215 22.96 -52.49 -23.36
CA GLY A 215 21.62 -53.10 -23.29
C GLY A 215 21.31 -53.70 -21.92
N VAL A 216 22.25 -54.44 -21.34
CA VAL A 216 22.13 -55.02 -19.99
C VAL A 216 22.10 -53.93 -18.92
N PHE A 217 22.94 -52.90 -19.06
CA PHE A 217 22.95 -51.75 -18.16
C PHE A 217 21.61 -50.99 -18.19
N LEU A 218 21.09 -50.68 -19.39
CA LEU A 218 19.80 -49.99 -19.55
C LEU A 218 18.64 -50.83 -19.02
N ALA A 219 18.61 -52.14 -19.31
CA ALA A 219 17.58 -53.04 -18.82
C ALA A 219 17.58 -53.16 -17.28
N GLY A 220 18.76 -53.20 -16.66
CA GLY A 220 18.89 -53.20 -15.20
C GLY A 220 18.52 -51.87 -14.55
N MET A 221 18.87 -50.74 -15.19
CA MET A 221 18.69 -49.40 -14.63
C MET A 221 17.31 -48.79 -14.86
N PHE A 222 16.71 -48.99 -16.05
CA PHE A 222 15.53 -48.24 -16.49
C PHE A 222 14.19 -48.97 -16.35
N ASN A 223 14.18 -50.19 -15.83
CA ASN A 223 12.92 -50.85 -15.46
C ASN A 223 12.19 -50.17 -14.27
N LEU A 224 12.83 -49.20 -13.63
CA LEU A 224 12.30 -48.39 -12.53
C LEU A 224 11.50 -47.16 -12.99
N PHE A 225 11.18 -47.02 -14.28
CA PHE A 225 10.33 -45.94 -14.82
C PHE A 225 8.82 -46.07 -14.48
N GLY A 226 8.43 -47.03 -13.64
CA GLY A 226 7.08 -47.11 -13.10
C GLY A 226 6.76 -45.87 -12.26
N ARG A 227 5.68 -45.15 -12.61
CA ARG A 227 5.22 -43.89 -11.99
C ARG A 227 4.96 -43.92 -10.48
N VAL A 228 5.09 -45.07 -9.83
CA VAL A 228 4.76 -45.25 -8.42
C VAL A 228 6.01 -45.80 -7.72
N SER A 229 6.90 -44.89 -7.33
CA SER A 229 7.97 -45.20 -6.40
C SER A 229 7.34 -45.56 -5.06
N LEU A 230 7.73 -46.70 -4.49
CA LEU A 230 7.31 -47.24 -3.19
C LEU A 230 7.44 -46.23 -2.02
N PHE A 231 8.15 -45.12 -2.22
CA PHE A 231 8.40 -44.09 -1.21
C PHE A 231 7.51 -42.85 -1.26
N HIS A 232 6.58 -42.74 -2.21
CA HIS A 232 5.64 -41.60 -2.26
C HIS A 232 4.17 -41.99 -2.09
N ASP A 233 3.84 -43.29 -2.03
CA ASP A 233 2.51 -43.79 -1.66
C ASP A 233 2.60 -44.53 -0.33
N THR A 234 2.40 -43.80 0.77
CA THR A 234 2.40 -44.34 2.14
C THR A 234 1.17 -45.20 2.44
N GLU A 235 0.21 -45.34 1.50
CA GLU A 235 -1.07 -46.01 1.75
C GLU A 235 -1.39 -47.22 0.86
N SER A 236 -0.56 -47.60 -0.12
CA SER A 236 -0.90 -48.73 -1.00
C SER A 236 -0.26 -50.05 -0.55
N ASN A 237 -1.08 -51.06 -0.28
CA ASN A 237 -0.68 -52.44 -0.01
C ASN A 237 0.43 -52.90 -0.97
N VAL A 238 1.57 -53.32 -0.42
CA VAL A 238 2.71 -53.85 -1.17
C VAL A 238 2.26 -55.12 -1.90
N SER A 239 1.91 -54.99 -3.18
CA SER A 239 1.56 -56.15 -4.00
C SER A 239 2.85 -56.86 -4.41
N TRP A 240 2.91 -58.19 -4.19
CA TRP A 240 4.03 -59.03 -4.62
C TRP A 240 4.35 -58.86 -6.11
N ARG A 241 3.33 -58.56 -6.92
CA ARG A 241 3.47 -58.23 -8.34
C ARG A 241 4.33 -56.99 -8.58
N ARG A 242 4.19 -55.94 -7.76
CA ARG A 242 5.00 -54.72 -7.83
C ARG A 242 6.43 -54.95 -7.36
N MET A 243 6.64 -55.80 -6.35
CA MET A 243 7.98 -56.22 -5.92
C MET A 243 8.69 -57.04 -7.01
N LEU A 244 7.96 -57.93 -7.71
CA LEU A 244 8.50 -58.70 -8.83
C LEU A 244 8.81 -57.81 -10.04
N GLU A 245 7.98 -56.80 -10.30
CA GLU A 245 8.19 -55.82 -11.37
C GLU A 245 9.41 -54.92 -11.08
N GLU A 246 9.58 -54.45 -9.84
CA GLU A 246 10.71 -53.60 -9.47
C GLU A 246 12.05 -54.35 -9.35
N VAL A 247 12.04 -55.60 -8.87
CA VAL A 247 13.28 -56.37 -8.57
C VAL A 247 13.63 -57.37 -9.67
N GLY A 248 12.64 -57.84 -10.44
CA GLY A 248 12.80 -58.94 -11.40
C GLY A 248 13.74 -58.60 -12.55
N MET A 249 13.68 -57.40 -13.10
CA MET A 249 14.56 -56.99 -14.21
C MET A 249 16.01 -56.68 -13.77
N PRO A 250 16.26 -55.95 -12.68
CA PRO A 250 17.60 -55.86 -12.08
C PRO A 250 18.19 -57.24 -11.76
N PHE A 251 17.38 -58.16 -11.25
CA PHE A 251 17.79 -59.53 -10.98
C PHE A 251 18.16 -60.29 -12.26
N ALA A 252 17.32 -60.22 -13.31
CA ALA A 252 17.58 -60.86 -14.59
C ALA A 252 18.85 -60.30 -15.26
N ALA A 253 19.06 -58.99 -15.21
CA ALA A 253 20.27 -58.34 -15.73
C ALA A 253 21.52 -58.74 -14.94
N ALA A 254 21.45 -58.77 -13.60
CA ALA A 254 22.55 -59.24 -12.77
C ALA A 254 22.85 -60.73 -13.00
N LEU A 255 21.81 -61.56 -13.14
CA LEU A 255 21.94 -62.99 -13.41
C LEU A 255 22.59 -63.24 -14.78
N PHE A 256 22.25 -62.43 -15.78
CA PHE A 256 22.91 -62.47 -17.07
C PHE A 256 24.41 -62.20 -16.95
N VAL A 257 24.80 -61.15 -16.21
CA VAL A 257 26.22 -60.85 -15.95
C VAL A 257 26.90 -61.99 -15.17
N PHE A 258 26.22 -62.59 -14.20
CA PHE A 258 26.74 -63.72 -13.41
C PHE A 258 27.05 -64.96 -14.24
N VAL A 259 26.15 -65.34 -15.15
CA VAL A 259 26.33 -66.50 -16.05
C VAL A 259 27.55 -66.31 -16.96
N GLN A 260 27.87 -65.08 -17.33
CA GLN A 260 29.08 -64.78 -18.11
C GLN A 260 30.32 -64.69 -17.22
N ALA A 261 30.20 -64.14 -16.01
CA ALA A 261 31.29 -64.05 -15.05
C ALA A 261 31.78 -65.44 -14.57
N ILE A 262 30.89 -66.43 -14.40
CA ILE A 262 31.27 -67.77 -13.93
C ILE A 262 32.10 -68.55 -14.96
N GLN A 263 32.00 -68.19 -16.24
CA GLN A 263 32.78 -68.82 -17.32
C GLN A 263 34.21 -68.29 -17.37
N SER A 264 34.42 -67.05 -16.92
CA SER A 264 35.72 -66.36 -17.00
C SER A 264 36.45 -66.28 -15.64
N GLN A 265 35.72 -66.39 -14.52
CA GLN A 265 36.25 -66.22 -13.16
C GLN A 265 35.79 -67.34 -12.23
N GLY A 266 36.52 -67.54 -11.12
CA GLY A 266 36.14 -68.52 -10.10
C GLY A 266 34.77 -68.23 -9.48
N VAL A 267 34.05 -69.29 -9.09
CA VAL A 267 32.66 -69.25 -8.60
C VAL A 267 32.44 -68.20 -7.49
N TRP A 268 33.39 -68.08 -6.56
CA TRP A 268 33.32 -67.09 -5.48
C TRP A 268 33.40 -65.63 -5.96
N ARG A 269 34.23 -65.35 -6.97
CA ARG A 269 34.37 -64.00 -7.54
C ARG A 269 33.15 -63.63 -8.35
N ALA A 270 32.65 -64.57 -9.16
CA ALA A 270 31.41 -64.38 -9.90
C ALA A 270 30.22 -64.16 -8.95
N GLY A 271 30.13 -64.92 -7.85
CA GLY A 271 29.07 -64.75 -6.86
C GLY A 271 29.12 -63.39 -6.15
N ALA A 272 30.32 -62.93 -5.78
CA ALA A 272 30.49 -61.59 -5.21
C ALA A 272 30.09 -60.48 -6.20
N LEU A 273 30.47 -60.64 -7.48
CA LEU A 273 30.14 -59.69 -8.55
C LEU A 273 28.63 -59.63 -8.82
N PHE A 274 27.95 -60.78 -8.81
CA PHE A 274 26.49 -60.86 -8.93
C PHE A 274 25.77 -60.05 -7.85
N VAL A 275 26.11 -60.31 -6.58
CA VAL A 275 25.50 -59.60 -5.45
C VAL A 275 25.77 -58.11 -5.55
N PHE A 276 27.00 -57.71 -5.88
CA PHE A 276 27.38 -56.31 -6.01
C PHE A 276 26.64 -55.58 -7.15
N VAL A 277 26.62 -56.16 -8.35
CA VAL A 277 25.91 -55.59 -9.53
C VAL A 277 24.40 -55.52 -9.28
N PHE A 278 23.84 -56.54 -8.63
CA PHE A 278 22.42 -56.55 -8.27
C PHE A 278 22.05 -55.39 -7.34
N PHE A 279 22.82 -55.18 -6.26
CA PHE A 279 22.59 -54.03 -5.37
C PHE A 279 22.85 -52.69 -6.07
N LEU A 280 23.86 -52.60 -6.93
CA LEU A 280 24.10 -51.39 -7.71
C LEU A 280 22.92 -51.03 -8.61
N PHE A 281 22.28 -52.00 -9.28
CA PHE A 281 21.08 -51.72 -10.07
C PHE A 281 19.90 -51.23 -9.22
N LEU A 282 19.68 -51.83 -8.04
CA LEU A 282 18.61 -51.41 -7.14
C LEU A 282 18.83 -50.00 -6.57
N PHE A 283 20.06 -49.67 -6.17
CA PHE A 283 20.37 -48.39 -5.52
C PHE A 283 20.60 -47.25 -6.53
N ALA A 284 21.39 -47.47 -7.59
CA ALA A 284 21.76 -46.41 -8.52
C ALA A 284 20.56 -45.89 -9.30
N GLY A 285 19.67 -46.78 -9.76
CA GLY A 285 18.45 -46.39 -10.48
C GLY A 285 17.51 -45.56 -9.62
N LYS A 286 17.25 -46.00 -8.38
CA LYS A 286 16.36 -45.29 -7.43
C LYS A 286 16.94 -43.95 -6.99
N LEU A 287 18.23 -43.88 -6.66
CA LEU A 287 18.89 -42.65 -6.25
C LEU A 287 18.92 -41.60 -7.37
N LEU A 288 19.24 -42.01 -8.60
CA LEU A 288 19.29 -41.09 -9.73
C LEU A 288 17.91 -40.50 -10.01
N LEU A 289 16.87 -41.33 -10.04
CA LEU A 289 15.50 -40.88 -10.30
C LEU A 289 14.95 -40.02 -9.17
N SER A 290 15.19 -40.40 -7.91
CA SER A 290 14.78 -39.59 -6.75
C SER A 290 15.47 -38.23 -6.75
N ASN A 291 16.76 -38.17 -7.09
CA ASN A 291 17.48 -36.89 -7.12
C ASN A 291 17.05 -36.03 -8.33
N ILE A 292 16.65 -36.63 -9.46
CA ILE A 292 16.21 -35.87 -10.64
C ILE A 292 14.81 -35.26 -10.45
N THR A 293 13.90 -35.93 -9.75
CA THR A 293 12.57 -35.40 -9.45
C THR A 293 12.66 -34.26 -8.44
N VAL A 294 13.46 -34.42 -7.39
CA VAL A 294 13.74 -33.35 -6.43
C VAL A 294 14.43 -32.18 -7.11
N LEU A 295 15.46 -32.42 -7.94
CA LEU A 295 16.13 -31.36 -8.69
C LEU A 295 15.17 -30.62 -9.64
N ARG A 296 14.25 -31.33 -10.30
CA ARG A 296 13.23 -30.69 -11.15
C ARG A 296 12.33 -29.77 -10.33
N ASN A 297 11.89 -30.21 -9.15
CA ASN A 297 11.05 -29.41 -8.28
C ASN A 297 11.82 -28.18 -7.75
N ASP A 298 13.04 -28.39 -7.28
CA ASP A 298 13.90 -27.33 -6.78
C ASP A 298 14.27 -26.32 -7.88
N LEU A 299 14.52 -26.79 -9.11
CA LEU A 299 14.81 -25.92 -10.26
C LEU A 299 13.58 -25.09 -10.65
N LYS A 300 12.37 -25.66 -10.57
CA LYS A 300 11.13 -24.92 -10.79
C LYS A 300 10.95 -23.82 -9.75
N ILE A 301 11.18 -24.15 -8.47
CA ILE A 301 11.13 -23.18 -7.36
C ILE A 301 12.19 -22.10 -7.55
N TRP A 302 13.42 -22.46 -7.89
CA TRP A 302 14.51 -21.53 -8.12
C TRP A 302 14.26 -20.60 -9.30
N LEU A 303 13.83 -21.13 -10.45
CA LEU A 303 13.52 -20.33 -11.64
C LEU A 303 12.40 -19.32 -11.33
N THR A 304 11.34 -19.78 -10.65
CA THR A 304 10.23 -18.92 -10.21
C THR A 304 10.72 -17.85 -9.22
N GLY A 305 11.56 -18.23 -8.26
CA GLY A 305 12.18 -17.32 -7.30
C GLY A 305 13.09 -16.27 -7.94
N THR A 306 13.84 -16.61 -8.98
CA THR A 306 14.70 -15.64 -9.69
C THR A 306 13.88 -14.61 -10.47
N ASN A 307 12.77 -15.03 -11.09
CA ASN A 307 11.85 -14.11 -11.77
C ASN A 307 11.15 -13.20 -10.75
N LEU A 308 10.69 -13.75 -9.63
CA LEU A 308 10.10 -13.00 -8.52
C LEU A 308 11.07 -11.96 -7.94
N LYS A 309 12.36 -12.31 -7.77
CA LYS A 309 13.38 -11.37 -7.27
C LYS A 309 13.59 -10.18 -8.23
N LYS A 310 13.64 -10.42 -9.54
CA LYS A 310 13.76 -9.36 -10.55
C LYS A 310 12.51 -8.49 -10.64
N GLU A 311 11.35 -9.11 -10.60
CA GLU A 311 10.08 -8.40 -10.59
C GLU A 311 9.93 -7.55 -9.33
N LYS A 312 10.34 -8.07 -8.17
CA LYS A 312 10.39 -7.36 -6.89
C LYS A 312 11.32 -6.16 -6.97
N SER A 313 12.58 -6.32 -7.36
CA SER A 313 13.52 -5.19 -7.38
C SER A 313 13.00 -4.05 -8.25
N THR A 314 12.45 -4.38 -9.43
CA THR A 314 11.91 -3.39 -10.36
C THR A 314 10.65 -2.73 -9.79
N LYS A 315 9.71 -3.52 -9.24
CA LYS A 315 8.45 -2.98 -8.71
C LYS A 315 8.67 -2.17 -7.43
N THR A 316 9.50 -2.65 -6.51
CA THR A 316 9.85 -1.92 -5.29
C THR A 316 10.53 -0.59 -5.64
N GLU A 317 11.48 -0.57 -6.57
CA GLU A 317 12.11 0.68 -7.03
C GLU A 317 11.09 1.65 -7.64
N THR A 318 10.14 1.16 -8.44
CA THR A 318 9.07 2.02 -8.99
C THR A 318 8.12 2.54 -7.91
N TRP A 319 7.80 1.72 -6.91
CA TRP A 319 6.91 2.11 -5.81
C TRP A 319 7.60 3.10 -4.86
N ASP A 320 8.88 2.90 -4.56
CA ASP A 320 9.68 3.83 -3.77
C ASP A 320 9.83 5.18 -4.47
N GLY A 321 10.07 5.19 -5.79
CA GLY A 321 10.08 6.41 -6.59
C GLY A 321 8.74 7.15 -6.56
N GLU A 322 7.63 6.42 -6.63
CA GLU A 322 6.29 7.00 -6.53
C GLU A 322 5.98 7.54 -5.13
N VAL A 323 6.40 6.83 -4.06
CA VAL A 323 6.28 7.31 -2.68
C VAL A 323 7.08 8.60 -2.49
N ALA A 324 8.31 8.67 -3.01
CA ALA A 324 9.13 9.88 -2.93
C ALA A 324 8.47 11.05 -3.67
N ARG A 325 7.91 10.81 -4.86
CA ARG A 325 7.16 11.82 -5.64
C ARG A 325 5.93 12.32 -4.89
N LEU A 326 5.09 11.42 -4.39
CA LEU A 326 3.89 11.77 -3.63
C LEU A 326 4.24 12.53 -2.34
N THR A 327 5.33 12.16 -1.66
CA THR A 327 5.81 12.87 -0.47
C THR A 327 6.21 14.31 -0.81
N ALA A 328 6.95 14.51 -1.89
CA ALA A 328 7.32 15.86 -2.35
C ALA A 328 6.08 16.70 -2.74
N GLU A 329 5.06 16.09 -3.37
CA GLU A 329 3.79 16.74 -3.68
C GLU A 329 3.01 17.12 -2.40
N ILE A 330 2.97 16.25 -1.39
CA ILE A 330 2.37 16.55 -0.07
C ILE A 330 3.08 17.73 0.59
N ASP A 331 4.40 17.76 0.57
CA ASP A 331 5.16 18.86 1.17
C ASP A 331 4.90 20.19 0.45
N ALA A 332 4.77 20.18 -0.88
CA ALA A 332 4.36 21.36 -1.64
C ALA A 332 2.95 21.84 -1.25
N LEU A 333 1.98 20.93 -1.06
CA LEU A 333 0.63 21.28 -0.59
C LEU A 333 0.65 21.83 0.84
N ARG A 334 1.50 21.27 1.72
CA ARG A 334 1.70 21.81 3.08
C ARG A 334 2.23 23.23 3.01
N VAL A 335 3.22 23.52 2.17
CA VAL A 335 3.74 24.89 1.98
C VAL A 335 2.64 25.85 1.53
N GLN A 336 1.78 25.45 0.58
CA GLN A 336 0.63 26.27 0.16
C GLN A 336 -0.34 26.54 1.31
N LYS A 337 -0.66 25.52 2.11
CA LYS A 337 -1.49 25.67 3.31
C LYS A 337 -0.87 26.66 4.31
N TRP A 338 0.44 26.57 4.55
CA TRP A 338 1.18 27.49 5.42
C TRP A 338 1.16 28.94 4.92
N GLN A 339 1.07 29.18 3.61
CA GLN A 339 0.96 30.52 3.05
C GLN A 339 -0.44 31.14 3.21
N ILE A 340 -1.50 30.31 3.26
CA ILE A 340 -2.89 30.78 3.40
C ILE A 340 -3.25 31.04 4.87
N LEU A 341 -2.70 30.26 5.79
CA LEU A 341 -3.03 30.30 7.21
C LEU A 341 -2.90 31.70 7.87
N PRO A 342 -1.86 32.52 7.57
CA PRO A 342 -1.78 33.87 8.11
C PRO A 342 -2.91 34.78 7.63
N ASN A 343 -3.37 34.62 6.38
CA ASN A 343 -4.46 35.42 5.81
C ASN A 343 -5.80 35.03 6.42
N LEU A 344 -6.03 33.73 6.64
CA LEU A 344 -7.19 33.24 7.39
C LEU A 344 -7.20 33.81 8.81
N ASN A 345 -6.11 33.67 9.55
CA ASN A 345 -6.00 34.19 10.93
C ASN A 345 -6.25 35.70 10.99
N LYS A 346 -5.77 36.46 9.99
CA LYS A 346 -6.03 37.90 9.89
C LYS A 346 -7.52 38.20 9.69
N ALA A 347 -8.17 37.50 8.76
CA ALA A 347 -9.59 37.69 8.49
C ALA A 347 -10.45 37.31 9.71
N GLU A 348 -10.15 36.18 10.37
CA GLU A 348 -10.82 35.76 11.61
C GLU A 348 -10.61 36.77 12.75
N ALA A 349 -9.41 37.31 12.91
CA ALA A 349 -9.12 38.32 13.92
C ALA A 349 -9.91 39.61 13.66
N GLU A 350 -10.06 40.04 12.41
CA GLU A 350 -10.87 41.21 12.06
C GLU A 350 -12.37 40.97 12.30
N VAL A 351 -12.90 39.80 11.93
CA VAL A 351 -14.29 39.42 12.27
C VAL A 351 -14.50 39.43 13.78
N ALA A 352 -13.58 38.83 14.55
CA ALA A 352 -13.65 38.82 16.00
C ALA A 352 -13.59 40.23 16.59
N ARG A 353 -12.71 41.10 16.07
CA ARG A 353 -12.59 42.50 16.48
C ARG A 353 -13.88 43.29 16.23
N LEU A 354 -14.47 43.15 15.05
CA LEU A 354 -15.72 43.82 14.67
C LEU A 354 -16.91 43.30 15.49
N ASN A 355 -16.98 41.99 15.74
CA ASN A 355 -18.01 41.40 16.61
C ASN A 355 -17.86 41.85 18.07
N ALA A 356 -16.63 41.94 18.60
CA ALA A 356 -16.38 42.48 19.92
C ALA A 356 -16.79 43.96 20.02
N ARG A 357 -16.52 44.75 18.98
CA ARG A 357 -16.95 46.15 18.89
C ARG A 357 -18.47 46.27 18.85
N ARG A 358 -19.15 45.45 18.04
CA ARG A 358 -20.60 45.36 17.99
C ARG A 358 -21.18 45.12 19.38
N ASP A 359 -20.67 44.12 20.08
CA ASP A 359 -21.18 43.73 21.40
C ASP A 359 -20.91 44.79 22.46
N ALA A 360 -19.77 45.50 22.36
CA ALA A 360 -19.48 46.64 23.23
C ALA A 360 -20.47 47.80 23.02
N LEU A 361 -20.76 48.16 21.75
CA LEU A 361 -21.71 49.22 21.42
C LEU A 361 -23.15 48.86 21.81
N ILE A 362 -23.56 47.60 21.63
CA ILE A 362 -24.87 47.12 22.08
C ILE A 362 -24.98 47.26 23.61
N LYS A 363 -23.99 46.77 24.37
CA LYS A 363 -24.00 46.87 25.83
C LYS A 363 -23.98 48.31 26.31
N LEU A 364 -23.24 49.18 25.64
CA LEU A 364 -23.22 50.61 25.93
C LEU A 364 -24.61 51.21 25.77
N PHE A 365 -25.24 51.01 24.60
CA PHE A 365 -26.61 51.47 24.33
C PHE A 365 -27.61 50.93 25.34
N GLU A 366 -27.60 49.62 25.61
CA GLU A 366 -28.50 48.99 26.58
C GLU A 366 -28.32 49.57 27.98
N SER A 367 -27.08 49.78 28.42
CA SER A 367 -26.80 50.34 29.75
C SER A 367 -27.37 51.74 29.95
N GLU A 368 -27.21 52.63 28.96
CA GLU A 368 -27.74 54.00 29.00
C GLU A 368 -29.27 54.01 28.85
N PHE A 369 -29.81 53.15 27.98
CA PHE A 369 -31.26 52.97 27.79
C PHE A 369 -31.95 52.56 29.09
N TYR A 370 -31.47 51.51 29.75
CA TYR A 370 -32.08 51.03 30.99
C TYR A 370 -31.90 52.01 32.15
N LEU A 371 -30.78 52.73 32.20
CA LEU A 371 -30.57 53.80 33.18
C LEU A 371 -31.57 54.95 33.01
N ALA A 372 -31.73 55.44 31.77
CA ALA A 372 -32.67 56.51 31.46
C ALA A 372 -34.13 56.09 31.73
N ARG A 373 -34.48 54.84 31.39
CA ARG A 373 -35.80 54.28 31.69
C ARG A 373 -36.07 54.21 33.19
N GLN A 374 -35.10 53.73 33.98
CA GLN A 374 -35.21 53.70 35.43
C GLN A 374 -35.33 55.09 36.05
N LEU A 375 -34.61 56.08 35.52
CA LEU A 375 -34.69 57.47 35.98
C LEU A 375 -36.06 58.07 35.68
N ARG A 376 -36.60 57.86 34.48
CA ARG A 376 -37.95 58.28 34.12
C ARG A 376 -38.98 57.65 35.05
N ASP A 377 -38.95 56.34 35.21
CA ASP A 377 -39.94 55.62 36.05
C ASP A 377 -39.90 56.16 37.50
N ARG A 378 -38.70 56.42 38.06
CA ARG A 378 -38.54 57.04 39.38
C ARG A 378 -39.01 58.50 39.45
N LEU A 379 -38.80 59.29 38.40
CA LEU A 379 -39.24 60.69 38.33
C LEU A 379 -40.76 60.79 38.22
N THR A 380 -41.36 59.95 37.38
CA THR A 380 -42.81 59.80 37.26
C THR A 380 -43.42 59.44 38.63
N ASP A 381 -42.86 58.46 39.34
CA ASP A 381 -43.34 58.06 40.68
C ASP A 381 -43.20 59.15 41.77
N LYS A 382 -42.21 60.05 41.64
CA LYS A 382 -42.03 61.17 42.57
C LYS A 382 -42.96 62.33 42.23
N GLN A 383 -43.10 62.66 40.95
CA GLN A 383 -44.02 63.68 40.47
C GLN A 383 -45.46 63.31 40.81
N TRP A 384 -45.87 62.04 40.61
CA TRP A 384 -47.18 61.55 41.06
C TRP A 384 -47.41 61.74 42.57
N ARG A 385 -46.40 61.48 43.40
CA ARG A 385 -46.49 61.70 44.86
C ARG A 385 -46.53 63.17 45.27
N GLU A 386 -45.88 64.06 44.52
CA GLU A 386 -45.99 65.51 44.73
C GLU A 386 -47.36 66.05 44.30
N PHE A 387 -47.93 65.51 43.21
CA PHE A 387 -49.33 65.77 42.85
C PHE A 387 -50.28 65.30 43.94
N GLU A 388 -50.10 64.09 44.47
CA GLU A 388 -50.97 63.54 45.53
C GLU A 388 -50.90 64.34 46.84
N LYS A 389 -49.72 64.89 47.20
CA LYS A 389 -49.54 65.79 48.35
C LYS A 389 -50.03 67.22 48.14
N GLY A 390 -50.22 67.66 46.90
CA GLY A 390 -50.78 68.98 46.58
C GLY A 390 -52.32 69.03 46.62
N PHE A 391 -52.98 67.90 46.86
CA PHE A 391 -54.44 67.75 46.94
C PHE A 391 -54.96 67.41 48.35
N GLU A 392 -54.09 67.35 49.37
CA GLU A 392 -54.45 67.44 50.80
C GLU A 392 -54.28 68.88 51.28
#